data_AF-A0A2A6K2L7-F1
#
_entry.id   AF-A0A2A6K2L7-F1
#
_cell.length_a   1.000
_cell.length_b   1.000
_cell.length_c   1.000
_cell.angle_alpha   90.00
_cell.angle_beta   90.00
_cell.angle_gamma   90.00
#
_symmetry.space_group_name_H-M   'P 1'
#
loop_
_entity.id
_entity.type
_entity.pdbx_description
1 polymer ?
#
loop_
_entity_poly.entity_id
_entity_poly.type
_entity_poly.pdbx_seq_one_letter_code
_entity_poly.pdbx_strand_id
1 'polypeptide(L)'
;MGYVFAESSPDMLFLQRATHREYVGGTEKIENASTYYFKEDGSLVISRQYFNPPRAEKATGTADVTANYARKPDFGHYEDLIRIERN
;
A
#
# COMPACT_ATOMS: atom_id res chain seq x y z
N MET A 1 8.74 -0.60 -2.06
CA MET A 1 7.28 -0.45 -1.79
C MET A 1 6.55 -0.13 -3.09
N GLY A 2 5.29 -0.52 -3.23
CA GLY A 2 4.42 -0.08 -4.33
C GLY A 2 3.09 0.44 -3.78
N TYR A 3 2.58 1.54 -4.33
CA TYR A 3 1.36 2.20 -3.88
C TYR A 3 0.33 2.27 -5.01
N VAL A 4 -0.95 2.18 -4.65
CA VAL A 4 -2.06 2.43 -5.55
C VAL A 4 -3.03 3.39 -4.88
N PHE A 5 -3.31 4.47 -5.58
CA PHE A 5 -4.27 5.47 -5.17
C PHE A 5 -5.56 5.34 -5.99
N ALA A 6 -6.68 5.73 -5.40
CA ALA A 6 -7.95 5.93 -6.07
C ALA A 6 -8.41 7.38 -5.83
N GLU A 7 -9.20 7.94 -6.73
CA GLU A 7 -9.84 9.24 -6.50
C GLU A 7 -10.96 9.08 -5.47
N SER A 8 -10.86 9.79 -4.35
CA SER A 8 -11.91 9.81 -3.32
C SER A 8 -12.91 10.95 -3.55
N SER A 9 -12.44 12.06 -4.11
CA SER A 9 -13.25 13.22 -4.51
C SER A 9 -12.48 14.05 -5.54
N PRO A 10 -13.11 15.05 -6.17
CA PRO A 10 -12.38 15.97 -7.04
C PRO A 10 -11.15 16.52 -6.30
N ASP A 11 -9.99 16.47 -6.95
CA ASP A 11 -8.69 16.91 -6.45
C ASP A 11 -8.09 16.15 -5.26
N MET A 12 -8.70 15.03 -4.85
CA MET A 12 -8.16 14.19 -3.77
C MET A 12 -8.00 12.72 -4.16
N LEU A 13 -6.89 12.16 -3.72
CA LEU A 13 -6.51 10.77 -3.86
C LEU A 13 -6.49 10.11 -2.48
N PHE A 14 -6.91 8.85 -2.44
CA PHE A 14 -6.83 7.98 -1.28
C PHE A 14 -5.93 6.78 -1.58
N LEU A 15 -4.98 6.48 -0.68
CA LEU A 15 -4.13 5.30 -0.75
C LEU A 15 -4.95 4.05 -0.43
N GLN A 16 -5.53 3.43 -1.47
CA GLN A 16 -6.30 2.20 -1.31
C GLN A 16 -5.42 0.96 -1.09
N ARG A 17 -4.16 0.98 -1.57
CA ARG A 17 -3.29 -0.21 -1.49
C ARG A 17 -1.82 0.13 -1.35
N ALA A 18 -1.15 -0.55 -0.43
CA ALA A 18 0.31 -0.58 -0.34
C ALA A 18 0.80 -2.02 -0.42
N THR A 19 1.87 -2.27 -1.18
CA THR A 19 2.51 -3.58 -1.29
C THR A 19 3.99 -3.46 -0.90
N HIS A 20 4.35 -4.16 0.18
CA HIS A 20 5.73 -4.43 0.54
C HIS A 20 6.15 -5.78 -0.03
N ARG A 21 7.36 -5.84 -0.61
CA ARG A 21 7.95 -7.07 -1.13
C ARG A 21 9.30 -7.26 -0.45
N GLU A 22 9.51 -8.45 0.06
CA GLU A 22 10.78 -8.90 0.59
C GLU A 22 11.41 -9.86 -0.42
N TYR A 23 12.72 -9.74 -0.61
CA TYR A 23 13.46 -10.44 -1.64
C TYR A 23 14.47 -11.39 -1.00
N VAL A 24 14.69 -12.54 -1.65
CA VAL A 24 15.72 -13.49 -1.23
C VAL A 24 17.08 -12.81 -1.37
N GLY A 25 17.85 -12.79 -0.28
CA GLY A 25 19.06 -11.97 -0.09
C GLY A 25 19.86 -11.62 -1.35
N GLY A 26 19.83 -10.34 -1.73
CA GLY A 26 20.60 -9.80 -2.85
C GLY A 26 20.11 -10.20 -4.25
N THR A 27 18.99 -10.90 -4.37
CA THR A 27 18.40 -11.31 -5.65
C THR A 27 17.12 -10.53 -5.95
N GLU A 28 16.65 -10.60 -7.19
CA GLU A 28 15.35 -10.06 -7.59
C GLU A 28 14.18 -11.02 -7.31
N LYS A 29 14.46 -12.19 -6.71
CA LYS A 29 13.44 -13.18 -6.40
C LYS A 29 12.65 -12.75 -5.17
N ILE A 30 11.33 -12.59 -5.32
CA ILE A 30 10.44 -12.28 -4.21
C ILE A 30 10.33 -13.49 -3.28
N GLU A 31 10.63 -13.30 -2.00
CA GLU A 31 10.45 -14.28 -0.94
C GLU A 31 9.00 -14.27 -0.43
N ASN A 32 8.52 -13.06 -0.11
CA ASN A 32 7.15 -12.82 0.28
C ASN A 32 6.68 -11.40 -0.09
N ALA A 33 5.37 -11.21 -0.11
CA ALA A 33 4.73 -9.91 -0.35
C ALA A 33 3.59 -9.69 0.65
N SER A 34 3.64 -8.56 1.34
CA SER A 34 2.55 -8.08 2.20
C SER A 34 1.80 -6.96 1.48
N THR A 35 0.50 -7.15 1.25
CA THR A 35 -0.38 -6.16 0.65
C THR A 35 -1.43 -5.71 1.64
N TYR A 36 -1.51 -4.40 1.84
CA TYR A 36 -2.45 -3.71 2.72
C TYR A 36 -3.51 -3.08 1.84
N TYR A 37 -4.77 -3.40 2.11
CA TYR A 37 -5.93 -2.81 1.45
C TYR A 37 -6.68 -1.95 2.45
N PHE A 38 -6.60 -0.64 2.26
CA PHE A 38 -7.24 0.34 3.13
C PHE A 38 -8.60 0.72 2.56
N LYS A 39 -9.53 1.04 3.44
CA LYS A 39 -10.79 1.70 3.11
C LYS A 39 -10.88 3.05 3.82
N GLU A 40 -11.65 3.97 3.23
CA GLU A 40 -11.87 5.30 3.79
C GLU A 40 -12.56 5.27 5.17
N ASP A 41 -13.31 4.19 5.46
CA ASP A 41 -13.94 3.95 6.77
C ASP A 41 -12.97 3.43 7.85
N GLY A 42 -11.68 3.30 7.53
CA GLY A 42 -10.65 2.78 8.44
C GLY A 42 -10.53 1.25 8.45
N SER A 43 -11.36 0.52 7.70
CA SER A 43 -11.21 -0.93 7.57
C SER A 43 -9.92 -1.27 6.84
N LEU A 44 -9.23 -2.30 7.33
CA LEU A 44 -7.98 -2.80 6.77
C LEU A 44 -8.09 -4.30 6.48
N VAL A 45 -7.65 -4.70 5.29
CA VAL A 45 -7.38 -6.10 4.96
C VAL A 45 -5.89 -6.24 4.65
N ILE A 46 -5.23 -7.20 5.30
CA ILE A 46 -3.83 -7.53 5.05
C ILE A 46 -3.80 -8.88 4.36
N SER A 47 -3.13 -8.96 3.21
CA SER A 47 -2.86 -10.21 2.51
C SER A 47 -1.36 -10.43 2.45
N ARG A 48 -0.89 -11.59 2.93
CA ARG A 48 0.52 -11.99 2.85
C ARG A 48 0.64 -13.17 1.91
N GLN A 49 1.52 -13.08 0.93
CA GLN A 49 1.82 -14.15 -0.01
C GLN A 49 3.28 -14.57 0.17
N TYR A 50 3.51 -15.86 0.40
CA TYR A 50 4.83 -16.45 0.47
C TYR A 50 5.02 -17.32 -0.77
N PHE A 51 6.22 -17.29 -1.36
CA PHE A 51 6.48 -17.97 -2.63
C PHE A 51 7.28 -19.26 -2.49
N ASN A 52 7.92 -19.50 -1.33
CA ASN A 52 8.72 -20.70 -1.10
C ASN A 52 8.76 -21.10 0.41
N PRO A 53 7.94 -22.06 0.87
CA PRO A 53 6.88 -22.74 0.13
C PRO A 53 5.68 -21.82 -0.19
N PRO A 54 4.92 -22.06 -1.27
CA PRO A 54 3.75 -21.26 -1.63
C PRO A 54 2.66 -21.33 -0.56
N ARG A 55 2.27 -20.18 0.01
CA ARG A 55 1.10 -20.06 0.88
C ARG A 55 0.58 -18.62 0.90
N ALA A 56 -0.68 -18.45 1.29
CA ALA A 56 -1.29 -17.14 1.45
C ALA A 56 -2.00 -17.05 2.80
N GLU A 57 -1.90 -15.88 3.43
CA GLU A 57 -2.58 -15.53 4.67
C GLU A 57 -3.41 -14.27 4.44
N LYS A 58 -4.54 -14.17 5.13
CA LYS A 58 -5.39 -12.99 5.13
C LYS A 58 -5.77 -12.64 6.55
N ALA A 59 -5.65 -11.37 6.90
CA ALA A 59 -6.11 -10.81 8.16
C ALA A 59 -6.98 -9.58 7.89
N THR A 60 -7.88 -9.29 8.82
CA THR A 60 -8.73 -8.09 8.80
C THR A 60 -8.54 -7.32 10.10
N GLY A 61 -8.62 -6.00 10.03
CA GLY A 61 -8.49 -5.13 11.18
C GLY A 61 -8.93 -3.71 10.85
N THR A 62 -8.45 -2.76 11.65
CA THR A 62 -8.66 -1.33 11.45
C THR A 62 -7.32 -0.61 11.41
N ALA A 63 -7.29 0.56 10.77
CA ALA A 63 -6.14 1.46 10.73
C ALA A 63 -6.62 2.91 10.79
N ASP A 64 -5.78 3.78 11.34
CA ASP A 64 -5.93 5.21 11.09
C ASP A 64 -5.50 5.49 9.64
N VAL A 65 -6.42 6.06 8.87
CA VAL A 65 -6.24 6.32 7.44
C VAL A 65 -6.19 7.82 7.14
N THR A 66 -6.09 8.69 8.15
CA THR A 66 -5.99 10.14 7.96
C THR A 66 -4.80 10.54 7.07
N ALA A 67 -3.66 9.87 7.22
CA ALA A 67 -2.46 10.08 6.39
C ALA A 67 -2.49 9.40 5.01
N ASN A 68 -3.56 8.67 4.67
CA ASN A 68 -3.71 8.00 3.37
C ASN A 68 -4.27 8.92 2.28
N TYR A 69 -4.65 10.15 2.63
CA TYR A 69 -5.13 11.13 1.67
C TYR A 69 -3.98 11.99 1.14
N ALA A 70 -4.02 12.27 -0.17
CA ALA A 70 -3.11 13.19 -0.83
C ALA A 70 -3.89 14.03 -1.84
N ARG A 71 -3.48 15.28 -2.06
CA ARG A 71 -4.03 16.06 -3.17
C ARG A 71 -3.62 15.42 -4.49
N LYS A 72 -4.46 15.56 -5.51
CA LYS A 72 -4.04 15.29 -6.88
C LYS A 72 -2.85 16.20 -7.18
N PRO A 73 -1.71 15.63 -7.59
CA PRO A 73 -0.54 16.43 -7.88
C PRO A 73 -0.71 17.15 -9.21
N ASP A 74 -0.20 18.37 -9.27
CA ASP A 74 0.12 18.99 -10.55
C ASP A 74 1.20 18.17 -11.26
N PHE A 75 1.23 18.26 -12.58
CA PHE A 75 2.24 17.56 -13.36
C PHE A 75 3.65 17.97 -12.91
N GLY A 76 4.47 16.99 -12.51
CA GLY A 76 5.82 17.22 -12.00
C GLY A 76 5.96 17.30 -10.47
N HIS A 77 4.86 17.31 -9.71
CA HIS A 77 4.85 17.48 -8.25
C HIS A 77 4.34 16.23 -7.51
N TYR A 78 5.03 15.09 -7.68
CA TYR A 78 4.58 13.77 -7.19
C TYR A 78 5.10 13.38 -5.80
N GLU A 79 5.77 14.29 -5.09
CA GLU A 79 6.49 14.02 -3.84
C GLU A 79 5.56 13.37 -2.79
N ASP A 80 4.30 13.81 -2.75
CA ASP A 80 3.27 13.30 -1.84
C ASP A 80 2.85 11.85 -2.13
N LEU A 81 3.03 11.37 -3.36
CA LEU A 81 2.67 10.01 -3.78
C LEU A 81 3.81 9.00 -3.55
N ILE A 82 5.06 9.46 -3.49
CA ILE A 82 6.25 8.61 -3.38
C ILE A 82 6.87 8.55 -1.97
N ARG A 83 6.23 9.18 -0.97
CA ARG A 83 6.70 9.17 0.42
C ARG A 83 6.87 7.73 0.95
N ILE A 84 8.04 7.48 1.55
CA ILE A 84 8.37 6.18 2.16
C ILE A 84 7.70 6.04 3.53
N GLU A 85 7.71 7.10 4.34
CA GLU A 85 7.07 7.16 5.65
C GLU A 85 5.78 7.96 5.59
N ARG A 86 4.72 7.41 6.21
CA ARG A 86 3.41 8.05 6.40
C ARG A 86 3.09 7.87 7.89
N ASN A 87 3.32 8.94 8.68
CA ASN A 87 3.03 8.99 10.12
C ASN A 87 1.58 9.38 10.38
#